data_AF-A0A0P0XBJ1-F1
#
_entry.id   AF-A0A0P0XBJ1-F1
#
_cell.length_a   1.000
_cell.length_b   1.000
_cell.length_c   1.000
_cell.angle_alpha   90.00
_cell.angle_beta   90.00
_cell.angle_gamma   90.00
#
_symmetry.space_group_name_H-M   'P 1'
#
loop_
_entity.id
_entity.type
_entity.pdbx_description
1 polymer ?
#
loop_
_entity_poly.entity_id
_entity_poly.type
_entity_poly.pdbx_seq_one_letter_code
_entity_poly.pdbx_strand_id
1 'polypeptide(L)'
;MAALEATSSGAAASYVYGDFVVSSYLSALAMLMDREEDVQQLRGHRVVLSTFSNTQTLDLFKRIGQHLSLGSRYFVVLEQIEAYRRNRPARTMVYKFLYKHIKAISVILSIVSVFVGIFKALRGR
;
A
#
# COMPACT_ATOMS: atom_id res chain seq x y z
N MET A 1 12.82 33.60 -28.30
CA MET A 1 12.41 32.20 -28.56
C MET A 1 13.05 31.22 -27.56
N ALA A 2 14.37 31.25 -27.30
CA ALA A 2 15.01 30.32 -26.35
C ALA A 2 14.50 30.36 -24.89
N ALA A 3 14.12 31.53 -24.36
CA ALA A 3 13.62 31.62 -22.98
C ALA A 3 12.24 30.97 -22.78
N LEU A 4 11.43 30.85 -23.85
CA LEU A 4 10.11 30.22 -23.77
C LEU A 4 10.23 28.69 -23.71
N GLU A 5 11.19 28.10 -24.45
CA GLU A 5 11.46 26.66 -24.45
C GLU A 5 12.01 26.14 -23.11
N ALA A 6 12.75 26.97 -22.37
CA ALA A 6 13.23 26.60 -21.04
C ALA A 6 12.07 26.45 -20.03
N THR A 7 11.03 27.30 -20.14
CA THR A 7 9.85 27.19 -19.25
C THR A 7 8.93 26.03 -19.64
N SER A 8 8.82 25.71 -20.93
CA SER A 8 7.96 24.61 -21.39
C SER A 8 8.55 23.25 -21.05
N SER A 9 9.87 23.07 -21.01
CA SER A 9 10.48 21.79 -20.61
C SER A 9 10.26 21.47 -19.12
N GLY A 10 10.31 22.46 -18.22
CA GLY A 10 9.99 22.28 -16.80
C GLY A 10 8.50 22.01 -16.55
N ALA A 11 7.62 22.75 -17.24
CA ALA A 11 6.18 22.54 -17.17
C ALA A 11 5.76 21.22 -17.83
N ALA A 12 6.34 20.86 -18.98
CA ALA A 12 6.10 19.60 -19.66
C ALA A 12 6.63 18.44 -18.83
N ALA A 13 7.82 18.51 -18.24
CA ALA A 13 8.31 17.45 -17.35
C ALA A 13 7.38 17.24 -16.15
N SER A 14 6.87 18.32 -15.54
CA SER A 14 5.90 18.22 -14.44
C SER A 14 4.52 17.73 -14.89
N TYR A 15 4.04 18.16 -16.06
CA TYR A 15 2.79 17.68 -16.68
C TYR A 15 2.90 16.19 -17.01
N VAL A 16 4.00 15.79 -17.63
CA VAL A 16 4.34 14.41 -17.99
C VAL A 16 4.53 13.56 -16.73
N TYR A 17 5.07 14.11 -15.65
CA TYR A 17 5.16 13.38 -14.38
C TYR A 17 3.78 13.13 -13.78
N GLY A 18 2.91 14.15 -13.76
CA GLY A 18 1.55 14.06 -13.22
C GLY A 18 0.60 13.17 -14.04
N ASP A 19 0.60 13.33 -15.36
CA ASP A 19 -0.37 12.67 -16.25
C ASP A 19 -0.19 11.14 -16.29
N PHE A 20 1.07 10.68 -16.25
CA PHE A 20 1.36 9.25 -16.23
C PHE A 20 1.11 8.56 -14.88
N VAL A 21 1.11 9.29 -13.76
CA VAL A 21 0.83 8.70 -12.44
C VAL A 21 -0.65 8.31 -12.34
N VAL A 22 -1.54 9.19 -12.79
CA VAL A 22 -2.98 8.92 -12.80
C VAL A 22 -3.30 7.75 -13.71
N SER A 23 -2.72 7.71 -14.93
CA SER A 23 -2.95 6.59 -15.84
C SER A 23 -2.42 5.27 -15.29
N SER A 24 -1.21 5.24 -14.72
CA SER A 24 -0.66 4.01 -14.11
C SER A 24 -1.55 3.47 -12.99
N TYR A 25 -2.13 4.35 -12.17
CA TYR A 25 -3.08 3.97 -11.12
C TYR A 25 -4.40 3.44 -11.70
N LEU A 26 -4.95 4.11 -12.72
CA LEU A 26 -6.16 3.66 -13.42
C LEU A 26 -5.96 2.30 -14.11
N SER A 27 -4.80 2.05 -14.71
CA SER A 27 -4.44 0.74 -15.29
C SER A 27 -4.41 -0.36 -14.22
N ALA A 28 -3.80 -0.08 -13.06
CA ALA A 28 -3.77 -1.03 -11.95
C ALA A 28 -5.19 -1.34 -11.48
N LEU A 29 -6.02 -0.32 -11.28
CA LEU A 29 -7.44 -0.50 -10.92
C LEU A 29 -8.19 -1.33 -11.96
N ALA A 30 -8.01 -1.05 -13.26
CA ALA A 30 -8.66 -1.81 -14.32
C ALA A 30 -8.28 -3.30 -14.33
N MET A 31 -7.03 -3.64 -13.97
CA MET A 31 -6.62 -5.05 -13.80
C MET A 31 -7.21 -5.71 -12.55
N LEU A 32 -7.46 -4.95 -11.48
CA LEU A 32 -8.06 -5.49 -10.26
C LEU A 32 -9.58 -5.70 -10.40
N MET A 33 -10.23 -5.19 -11.45
CA MET A 33 -11.67 -5.28 -11.67
C MET A 33 -11.99 -6.16 -12.89
N ASP A 34 -12.04 -7.47 -12.70
CA ASP A 34 -12.46 -8.38 -13.76
C ASP A 34 -13.97 -8.63 -13.76
N ARG A 35 -14.56 -8.65 -12.56
CA ARG A 35 -15.98 -8.89 -12.33
C ARG A 35 -16.61 -7.80 -11.45
N GLU A 36 -17.94 -7.77 -11.38
CA GLU A 36 -18.67 -6.78 -10.58
C GLU A 36 -18.36 -6.91 -9.08
N GLU A 37 -18.11 -8.14 -8.62
CA GLU A 37 -17.75 -8.45 -7.24
C GLU A 37 -16.40 -7.83 -6.83
N ASP A 38 -15.45 -7.73 -7.77
CA ASP A 38 -14.16 -7.10 -7.52
C ASP A 38 -14.32 -5.60 -7.24
N VAL A 39 -15.21 -4.94 -8.00
CA VAL A 39 -15.57 -3.53 -7.76
C VAL A 39 -16.17 -3.36 -6.37
N GLN A 40 -17.07 -4.27 -5.98
CA GLN A 40 -17.69 -4.24 -4.65
C GLN A 40 -16.64 -4.42 -3.55
N GLN A 41 -15.69 -5.33 -3.73
CA GLN A 41 -14.59 -5.53 -2.79
C GLN A 41 -13.70 -4.28 -2.67
N LEU A 42 -13.34 -3.67 -3.79
CA LEU A 42 -12.54 -2.43 -3.81
C LEU A 42 -13.28 -1.27 -3.15
N ARG A 43 -14.60 -1.15 -3.33
CA ARG A 43 -15.44 -0.17 -2.63
C ARG A 43 -15.50 -0.43 -1.12
N GLY A 44 -15.59 -1.70 -0.72
CA GLY A 44 -15.53 -2.11 0.68
C GLY A 44 -14.23 -1.69 1.37
N HIS A 45 -13.12 -1.69 0.62
CA HIS A 45 -11.82 -1.21 1.07
C HIS A 45 -11.57 0.29 0.84
N ARG A 46 -12.57 1.03 0.34
CA ARG A 46 -12.46 2.46 -0.03
C ARG A 46 -11.34 2.77 -1.03
N VAL A 47 -10.98 1.80 -1.87
CA VAL A 47 -10.00 1.97 -2.94
C VAL A 47 -10.64 2.68 -4.14
N VAL A 48 -11.90 2.33 -4.45
CA VAL A 48 -12.68 2.96 -5.51
C VAL A 48 -13.87 3.67 -4.87
N LEU A 49 -14.00 4.98 -5.14
CA LEU A 49 -15.18 5.76 -4.78
C LEU A 49 -15.81 6.28 -6.08
N SER A 50 -17.01 5.77 -6.38
CA SER A 50 -17.82 6.23 -7.51
C SER A 50 -19.25 6.46 -7.04
N THR A 51 -20.01 7.27 -7.76
CA THR A 51 -21.48 7.37 -7.63
C THR A 51 -22.19 6.36 -8.52
N PHE A 52 -21.48 5.78 -9.49
CA PHE A 52 -21.96 4.78 -10.43
C PHE A 52 -22.28 3.44 -9.74
N SER A 53 -23.14 2.64 -10.38
CA SER A 53 -23.33 1.23 -9.97
C SER A 53 -22.04 0.43 -10.12
N ASN A 54 -21.95 -0.74 -9.49
CA ASN A 54 -20.75 -1.58 -9.64
C ASN A 54 -20.55 -2.00 -11.10
N THR A 55 -21.62 -2.38 -11.81
CA THR A 55 -21.60 -2.70 -13.24
C THR A 55 -21.13 -1.52 -14.10
N GLN A 56 -21.63 -0.31 -13.84
CA GLN A 56 -21.22 0.90 -14.58
C GLN A 56 -19.75 1.25 -14.31
N THR A 57 -19.31 1.11 -13.06
CA THR A 57 -17.91 1.34 -12.69
C THR A 57 -17.01 0.33 -13.40
N LEU A 58 -17.38 -0.95 -13.44
CA LEU A 58 -16.65 -1.98 -14.17
C LEU A 58 -16.54 -1.65 -15.66
N ASP A 59 -17.66 -1.29 -16.32
CA ASP A 59 -17.67 -0.93 -17.74
C ASP A 59 -16.75 0.27 -18.03
N LEU A 60 -16.79 1.30 -17.18
CA LEU A 60 -15.90 2.45 -17.27
C LEU A 60 -14.42 2.02 -17.22
N PHE A 61 -14.04 1.20 -16.24
CA PHE A 61 -12.65 0.76 -16.10
C PHE A 61 -12.21 -0.22 -17.19
N LYS A 62 -13.11 -1.05 -17.73
CA LYS A 62 -12.79 -1.90 -18.90
C LYS A 62 -12.54 -1.06 -20.15
N ARG A 63 -13.34 -0.01 -20.38
CA ARG A 63 -13.13 0.94 -21.50
C ARG A 63 -11.82 1.71 -21.33
N ILE A 64 -11.57 2.24 -20.14
CA ILE A 64 -10.33 2.94 -19.80
C ILE A 64 -9.14 1.99 -20.00
N GLY A 65 -9.19 0.78 -19.45
CA GLY A 65 -8.11 -0.22 -19.55
C GLY A 65 -7.76 -0.62 -20.98
N GLN A 66 -8.70 -0.59 -21.93
CA GLN A 66 -8.43 -0.83 -23.35
C GLN A 66 -7.58 0.28 -23.99
N HIS A 67 -7.67 1.50 -23.49
CA HIS A 67 -6.95 2.65 -24.04
C HIS A 67 -5.66 2.96 -23.28
N LEU A 68 -5.56 2.56 -22.01
CA LEU A 68 -4.34 2.73 -21.24
C LEU A 68 -3.37 1.60 -21.56
N SER A 69 -2.43 1.88 -22.46
CA SER A 69 -1.23 1.07 -22.61
C SER A 69 -0.56 0.93 -21.24
N LEU A 70 -0.28 -0.30 -20.81
CA LEU A 70 0.50 -0.62 -19.60
C LEU A 70 1.93 -0.07 -19.77
N GLY A 71 2.09 1.23 -19.57
CA GLY A 71 3.38 1.90 -19.72
C GLY A 71 4.37 1.41 -18.66
N SER A 72 5.67 1.59 -18.91
CA SER A 72 6.76 1.21 -18.00
C SER A 72 6.57 1.70 -16.55
N ARG A 73 5.83 2.80 -16.33
CA ARG A 73 5.48 3.32 -14.99
C ARG A 73 4.46 2.48 -14.21
N TYR A 74 3.74 1.55 -14.84
CA TYR A 74 2.95 0.53 -14.15
C TYR A 74 3.83 -0.26 -13.17
N PHE A 75 5.01 -0.69 -13.62
CA PHE A 75 5.95 -1.41 -12.76
C PHE A 75 6.44 -0.55 -11.60
N VAL A 76 6.60 0.77 -11.83
CA VAL A 76 6.97 1.72 -10.76
C VAL A 76 5.85 1.85 -9.73
N VAL A 77 4.59 1.92 -10.14
CA VAL A 77 3.45 1.96 -9.20
C VAL A 77 3.34 0.64 -8.44
N LEU A 78 3.51 -0.50 -9.13
CA LEU A 78 3.47 -1.80 -8.50
C LEU A 78 4.61 -1.96 -7.48
N GLU A 79 5.81 -1.50 -7.82
CA GLU A 79 6.97 -1.45 -6.92
C GLU A 79 6.71 -0.51 -5.74
N GLN A 80 6.06 0.64 -5.94
CA GLN A 80 5.66 1.52 -4.83
C GLN A 80 4.60 0.89 -3.93
N ILE A 81 3.62 0.16 -4.49
CA ILE A 81 2.61 -0.56 -3.71
C ILE A 81 3.26 -1.71 -2.93
N GLU A 82 4.21 -2.42 -3.55
CA GLU A 82 4.96 -3.49 -2.89
C GLU A 82 5.90 -2.93 -1.82
N ALA A 83 6.61 -1.84 -2.11
CA ALA A 83 7.41 -1.11 -1.14
C ALA A 83 6.53 -0.58 -0.02
N TYR A 84 5.31 -0.09 -0.27
CA TYR A 84 4.36 0.29 0.77
C TYR A 84 3.88 -0.91 1.58
N ARG A 85 3.64 -2.07 0.95
CA ARG A 85 3.28 -3.31 1.63
C ARG A 85 4.43 -3.84 2.50
N ARG A 86 5.66 -3.74 2.02
CA ARG A 86 6.89 -4.25 2.66
C ARG A 86 7.42 -3.28 3.73
N ASN A 87 7.38 -1.98 3.46
CA ASN A 87 7.66 -0.89 4.40
C ASN A 87 6.45 -0.55 5.28
N ARG A 88 5.31 -1.25 5.14
CA ARG A 88 4.20 -1.16 6.09
C ARG A 88 4.84 -1.38 7.45
N PRO A 89 4.89 -0.35 8.30
CA PRO A 89 6.02 -0.22 9.21
C PRO A 89 6.13 -1.51 9.99
N ALA A 90 7.27 -2.18 9.88
CA ALA A 90 7.59 -3.29 10.78
C ALA A 90 7.32 -2.83 12.22
N ARG A 91 7.52 -1.53 12.51
CA ARG A 91 6.96 -0.82 13.66
C ARG A 91 5.46 -1.09 13.90
N THR A 92 4.52 -0.78 13.02
CA THR A 92 3.09 -1.08 13.23
C THR A 92 2.81 -2.57 13.40
N MET A 93 3.54 -3.46 12.72
CA MET A 93 3.41 -4.90 12.93
C MET A 93 3.91 -5.34 14.32
N VAL A 94 5.08 -4.87 14.73
CA VAL A 94 5.68 -5.08 16.05
C VAL A 94 4.80 -4.47 17.14
N TYR A 95 4.30 -3.24 16.96
CA TYR A 95 3.35 -2.60 17.87
C TYR A 95 2.06 -3.39 18.00
N LYS A 96 1.48 -3.85 16.88
CA LYS A 96 0.27 -4.69 16.90
C LYS A 96 0.53 -6.03 17.59
N PHE A 97 1.69 -6.63 17.38
CA PHE A 97 2.09 -7.89 18.01
C PHE A 97 2.33 -7.71 19.52
N LEU A 98 3.13 -6.72 19.93
CA LEU A 98 3.35 -6.38 21.34
C LEU A 98 2.03 -6.07 22.03
N TYR A 99 1.16 -5.24 21.45
CA TYR A 99 -0.11 -4.88 22.07
C TYR A 99 -1.03 -6.10 22.24
N LYS A 100 -1.17 -6.94 21.20
CA LYS A 100 -1.99 -8.15 21.26
C LYS A 100 -1.46 -9.16 22.29
N HIS A 101 -0.14 -9.26 22.42
CA HIS A 101 0.52 -10.25 23.27
C HIS A 101 1.09 -9.67 24.57
N ILE A 102 0.78 -8.41 24.92
CA ILE A 102 1.40 -7.74 26.08
C ILE A 102 1.15 -8.48 27.39
N LYS A 103 -0.05 -9.06 27.55
CA LYS A 103 -0.39 -9.90 28.72
C LYS A 103 0.42 -11.20 28.77
N ALA A 104 0.64 -11.83 27.63
CA ALA A 104 1.45 -13.05 27.55
C ALA A 104 2.92 -12.72 27.83
N ILE A 105 3.43 -11.64 27.24
CA ILE A 105 4.79 -11.14 27.44
C ILE A 105 5.01 -10.77 28.92
N SER A 106 4.04 -10.12 29.59
CA SER A 106 4.15 -9.78 31.01
C SER A 106 4.18 -11.02 31.92
N VAL A 107 3.40 -12.06 31.61
CA VAL A 107 3.44 -13.33 32.35
C VAL A 107 4.79 -14.01 32.17
N ILE A 108 5.31 -14.07 30.94
CA ILE A 108 6.62 -14.65 30.65
C ILE A 108 7.72 -13.87 31.37
N LEU A 109 7.69 -12.53 31.35
CA LEU A 109 8.62 -11.69 32.11
C LEU A 109 8.56 -11.96 33.62
N SER A 110 7.35 -12.14 34.17
CA SER A 110 7.17 -12.50 35.58
C SER A 110 7.83 -13.86 35.88
N ILE A 111 7.62 -14.87 35.04
CA ILE A 111 8.21 -16.20 35.21
C ILE A 111 9.74 -16.13 35.10
N VAL A 112 10.28 -15.42 34.10
CA VAL A 112 11.72 -15.21 33.93
C VAL A 112 12.33 -14.50 35.13
N SER A 113 11.65 -13.51 35.71
CA SER A 113 12.14 -12.82 36.91
C SER A 113 12.29 -13.75 38.12
N VAL A 114 11.36 -14.71 38.28
CA VAL A 114 11.45 -15.75 39.32
C VAL A 114 12.64 -16.67 39.05
N PHE A 115 12.81 -17.13 37.81
CA PHE A 115 13.96 -17.97 37.44
C PHE A 115 15.29 -17.27 37.66
N VAL A 116 15.43 -15.99 37.30
CA VAL A 116 16.64 -15.20 37.57
C VAL A 116 16.95 -15.14 39.07
N GLY A 117 15.92 -14.98 39.91
CA GLY A 117 16.07 -15.03 41.37
C GLY A 117 16.60 -16.38 41.87
N ILE A 118 16.06 -17.48 41.35
CA ILE A 118 16.49 -18.84 41.68
C ILE A 118 17.93 -19.09 41.21
N PHE A 119 18.27 -18.72 39.97
CA PHE A 119 19.63 -18.88 39.44
C PHE A 119 20.66 -18.05 40.22
N LYS A 120 20.30 -16.83 40.64
CA LYS A 120 21.18 -16.00 41.48
C LYS A 120 21.40 -16.60 42.86
N ALA A 121 20.36 -17.18 43.47
CA ALA A 121 20.47 -17.89 44.74
C ALA A 121 21.29 -19.17 44.64
N LEU A 122 21.19 -19.89 43.52
CA LEU A 122 21.98 -21.10 43.27
C LEU A 122 23.45 -20.82 42.95
N ARG A 123 23.76 -19.74 42.22
CA ARG A 123 25.15 -19.37 41.91
C ARG A 123 25.85 -18.63 43.06
N GLY A 124 25.09 -18.00 43.96
CA GLY A 124 25.61 -17.33 45.16
C GLY A 124 25.82 -18.25 46.36
N ARG A 125 25.53 -19.54 46.21
CA ARG A 125 25.87 -20.61 47.17
C ARG A 125 27.03 -21.41 46.58
#